data_AF-A0A8H7HCJ9-F1
#
_entry.id   AF-A0A8H7HCJ9-F1
#
_cell.length_a   1.000
_cell.length_b   1.000
_cell.length_c   1.000
_cell.angle_alpha   90.00
_cell.angle_beta   90.00
_cell.angle_gamma   90.00
#
_symmetry.space_group_name_H-M   'P 1'
#
loop_
_entity.id
_entity.type
_entity.pdbx_description
1 polymer ?
#
loop_
_entity_poly.entity_id
_entity_poly.type
_entity_poly.pdbx_seq_one_letter_code
_entity_poly.pdbx_strand_id
1 'polypeptide(L)'
;MRFLAALSLLPSIAYAATWHTVEWDAPKFTALSGDFVIPKLPSAGGTPYVWPALQSSNGVLQAVCDGRKGAWWIGDGFYGTPSLPWGAGFSVKPGDVVHFTFTSSGSNGETWTATLSGPGSATSTFQISGSTMNRAILAVEVGSLLRRRPFKESLTMNYHYKLTNVPFNFGPVVFKNLAITATTAASGWCGKTVSLGYSAGEYTVTGATASGNTCRVAQVTMPSKA
;
A
#
# COMPACT_ATOMS: atom_id res chain seq x y z
N MET A 1 -4.30 -25.01 52.30
CA MET A 1 -4.22 -25.34 50.85
C MET A 1 -3.79 -24.10 50.09
N ARG A 2 -2.61 -24.13 49.45
CA ARG A 2 -2.12 -23.05 48.59
C ARG A 2 -2.67 -23.28 47.18
N PHE A 3 -3.44 -22.33 46.65
CA PHE A 3 -3.79 -22.32 45.23
C PHE A 3 -2.70 -21.56 44.46
N LEU A 4 -1.95 -22.25 43.61
CA LEU A 4 -1.14 -21.62 42.57
C LEU A 4 -2.08 -21.06 41.50
N ALA A 5 -2.07 -19.75 41.27
CA ALA A 5 -2.63 -19.15 40.08
C ALA A 5 -1.62 -19.31 38.94
N ALA A 6 -1.91 -20.19 37.97
CA ALA A 6 -1.15 -20.26 36.72
C ALA A 6 -1.51 -19.02 35.88
N LEU A 7 -0.58 -18.07 35.80
CA LEU A 7 -0.67 -16.92 34.90
C LEU A 7 -0.42 -17.42 33.48
N SER A 8 -1.49 -17.68 32.72
CA SER A 8 -1.40 -18.05 31.31
C SER A 8 -0.92 -16.84 30.50
N LEU A 9 0.37 -16.80 30.15
CA LEU A 9 0.85 -15.97 29.04
C LEU A 9 0.23 -16.48 27.74
N LEU A 10 -0.77 -15.78 27.22
CA LEU A 10 -1.20 -15.94 25.83
C LEU A 10 -0.14 -15.27 24.96
N PRO A 11 0.57 -16.00 24.08
CA PRO A 11 1.44 -15.37 23.10
C PRO A 11 0.58 -14.57 22.11
N SER A 12 0.87 -13.28 21.96
CA SER A 12 0.32 -12.46 20.88
C SER A 12 0.81 -13.00 19.55
N ILE A 13 -0.06 -13.67 18.80
CA ILE A 13 0.27 -14.16 17.46
C ILE A 13 0.23 -12.96 16.51
N ALA A 14 1.37 -12.64 15.89
CA ALA A 14 1.43 -11.71 14.77
C ALA A 14 0.93 -12.44 13.51
N TYR A 15 -0.10 -11.89 12.85
CA TYR A 15 -0.74 -12.46 11.67
C TYR A 15 -0.10 -11.87 10.40
N ALA A 16 0.31 -12.69 9.43
CA ALA A 16 1.01 -12.24 8.23
C ALA A 16 0.05 -12.05 7.04
N ALA A 17 -0.08 -10.83 6.53
CA ALA A 17 -0.61 -10.57 5.19
C ALA A 17 0.44 -10.98 4.13
N THR A 18 -0.01 -11.35 2.92
CA THR A 18 0.90 -11.58 1.80
C THR A 18 1.18 -10.24 1.12
N TRP A 19 2.45 -9.89 1.00
CA TRP A 19 2.91 -8.61 0.49
C TRP A 19 3.69 -8.79 -0.82
N HIS A 20 3.31 -8.02 -1.82
CA HIS A 20 4.07 -7.86 -3.06
C HIS A 20 4.36 -6.38 -3.28
N THR A 21 5.62 -6.03 -3.42
CA THR A 21 6.03 -4.63 -3.57
C THR A 21 7.01 -4.42 -4.72
N VAL A 22 6.98 -3.22 -5.29
CA VAL A 22 8.04 -2.67 -6.13
C VAL A 22 8.44 -1.33 -5.53
N GLU A 23 9.73 -1.16 -5.26
CA GLU A 23 10.23 -0.11 -4.37
C GLU A 23 11.42 0.63 -4.98
N TRP A 24 11.51 1.93 -4.72
CA TRP A 24 12.69 2.76 -4.98
C TRP A 24 13.15 3.41 -3.69
N ASP A 25 14.46 3.43 -3.47
CA ASP A 25 15.09 4.10 -2.34
C ASP A 25 15.87 5.33 -2.81
N ALA A 26 15.73 6.43 -2.08
CA ALA A 26 16.56 7.62 -2.21
C ALA A 26 16.73 8.28 -0.84
N PRO A 27 17.75 9.13 -0.62
CA PRO A 27 17.95 9.78 0.68
C PRO A 27 16.71 10.53 1.21
N LYS A 28 15.97 11.21 0.31
CA LYS A 28 14.69 11.86 0.61
C LYS A 28 13.89 12.07 -0.67
N PHE A 29 12.63 11.69 -0.66
CA PHE A 29 11.62 12.00 -1.66
C PHE A 29 10.84 13.26 -1.27
N THR A 30 10.46 14.05 -2.27
CA THR A 30 9.67 15.28 -2.14
C THR A 30 8.36 15.24 -2.93
N ALA A 31 8.25 14.33 -3.91
CA ALA A 31 6.99 14.06 -4.58
C ALA A 31 6.93 12.64 -5.16
N LEU A 32 5.72 12.14 -5.27
CA LEU A 32 5.38 10.91 -5.98
C LEU A 32 4.03 11.11 -6.66
N SER A 33 3.94 10.83 -7.96
CA SER A 33 2.68 10.85 -8.70
C SER A 33 2.62 9.78 -9.76
N GLY A 34 1.43 9.54 -10.28
CA GLY A 34 1.20 8.71 -11.46
C GLY A 34 -0.26 8.29 -11.60
N ASP A 35 -0.48 7.31 -12.46
CA ASP A 35 -1.78 6.75 -12.77
C ASP A 35 -1.88 5.33 -12.22
N PHE A 36 -2.92 5.05 -11.46
CA PHE A 36 -3.24 3.73 -10.95
C PHE A 36 -4.46 3.16 -11.69
N VAL A 37 -4.25 2.05 -12.41
CA VAL A 37 -5.35 1.33 -13.08
C VAL A 37 -5.99 0.39 -12.08
N ILE A 38 -7.26 0.64 -11.73
CA ILE A 38 -7.97 -0.14 -10.73
C ILE A 38 -8.10 -1.59 -11.20
N PRO A 39 -7.57 -2.57 -10.44
CA PRO A 39 -7.56 -3.96 -10.88
C PRO A 39 -8.95 -4.59 -10.72
N LYS A 40 -9.09 -5.84 -11.18
CA LYS A 40 -10.29 -6.63 -10.85
C LYS A 40 -10.37 -6.85 -9.35
N LEU A 41 -11.55 -7.20 -8.86
CA LEU A 41 -11.71 -7.64 -7.47
C LEU A 41 -11.25 -9.11 -7.34
N PRO A 42 -10.64 -9.52 -6.21
CA PRO A 42 -10.35 -10.93 -5.93
C PRO A 42 -11.63 -11.77 -5.87
N SER A 43 -11.44 -13.06 -6.12
CA SER A 43 -12.43 -14.07 -5.75
C SER A 43 -12.72 -14.00 -4.24
N ALA A 44 -13.95 -14.35 -3.83
CA ALA A 44 -14.40 -14.25 -2.45
C ALA A 44 -13.43 -14.90 -1.44
N GLY A 45 -13.21 -14.23 -0.29
CA GLY A 45 -12.40 -14.74 0.83
C GLY A 45 -11.13 -13.93 1.15
N GLY A 46 -10.75 -13.00 0.27
CA GLY A 46 -9.62 -12.09 0.45
C GLY A 46 -9.99 -10.69 0.96
N THR A 47 -9.01 -10.03 1.58
CA THR A 47 -8.99 -8.63 1.99
C THR A 47 -7.86 -7.97 1.21
N PRO A 48 -8.13 -7.51 -0.02
CA PRO A 48 -7.11 -6.94 -0.87
C PRO A 48 -6.94 -5.44 -0.57
N TYR A 49 -5.70 -5.00 -0.57
CA TYR A 49 -5.35 -3.59 -0.67
C TYR A 49 -4.31 -3.41 -1.76
N VAL A 50 -4.46 -2.34 -2.52
CA VAL A 50 -3.47 -1.92 -3.51
C VAL A 50 -3.19 -0.45 -3.31
N TRP A 51 -1.93 -0.07 -3.26
CA TRP A 51 -1.58 1.31 -2.94
C TRP A 51 -0.22 1.75 -3.51
N PRO A 52 -0.14 2.94 -4.11
CA PRO A 52 1.10 3.70 -4.20
C PRO A 52 1.33 4.48 -2.89
N ALA A 53 2.59 4.62 -2.49
CA ALA A 53 2.95 5.26 -1.23
C ALA A 53 4.37 5.83 -1.18
N LEU A 54 4.58 6.70 -0.19
CA LEU A 54 5.88 7.12 0.32
C LEU A 54 6.03 6.64 1.77
N GLN A 55 7.13 5.98 2.08
CA GLN A 55 7.44 5.45 3.39
C GLN A 55 8.63 6.19 4.02
N SER A 56 8.53 6.38 5.33
CA SER A 56 9.60 6.79 6.25
C SER A 56 9.76 5.74 7.35
N SER A 57 10.69 5.97 8.28
CA SER A 57 10.81 5.16 9.51
C SER A 57 9.58 5.24 10.41
N ASN A 58 8.78 6.30 10.30
CA ASN A 58 7.69 6.60 11.24
C ASN A 58 6.31 6.27 10.66
N GLY A 59 6.23 5.83 9.40
CA GLY A 59 4.97 5.50 8.76
C GLY A 59 4.98 5.65 7.24
N VAL A 60 3.79 5.49 6.67
CA VAL A 60 3.54 5.41 5.23
C VAL A 60 2.42 6.39 4.86
N LEU A 61 2.72 7.33 3.96
CA LEU A 61 1.74 8.16 3.26
C LEU A 61 1.29 7.42 2.00
N GLN A 62 0.00 7.14 1.87
CA GLN A 62 -0.52 6.18 0.90
C GLN A 62 -1.89 6.56 0.35
N ALA A 63 -2.15 6.12 -0.87
CA ALA A 63 -3.49 6.09 -1.46
C ALA A 63 -3.98 4.63 -1.47
N VAL A 64 -4.80 4.25 -0.50
CA VAL A 64 -5.23 2.87 -0.33
C VAL A 64 -6.52 2.59 -1.06
N CYS A 65 -6.43 1.72 -2.05
CA CYS A 65 -7.58 1.11 -2.69
C CYS A 65 -7.95 -0.16 -1.92
N ASP A 66 -9.05 -0.06 -1.17
CA ASP A 66 -9.58 -1.10 -0.30
C ASP A 66 -10.70 -1.88 -0.99
N GLY A 67 -10.53 -3.20 -1.12
CA GLY A 67 -11.49 -4.09 -1.75
C GLY A 67 -12.21 -5.03 -0.78
N ARG A 68 -12.03 -4.86 0.54
CA ARG A 68 -12.58 -5.75 1.59
C ARG A 68 -14.08 -6.00 1.52
N LYS A 69 -14.83 -5.04 0.99
CA LYS A 69 -16.29 -5.09 0.92
C LYS A 69 -16.81 -5.62 -0.42
N GLY A 70 -15.94 -6.17 -1.28
CA GLY A 70 -16.33 -6.63 -2.62
C GLY A 70 -16.59 -5.48 -3.60
N ALA A 71 -16.12 -4.29 -3.27
CA ALA A 71 -16.11 -3.10 -4.12
C ALA A 71 -14.85 -2.30 -3.76
N TRP A 72 -14.29 -1.58 -4.73
CA TRP A 72 -13.11 -0.76 -4.51
C TRP A 72 -13.50 0.64 -4.01
N TRP A 73 -12.87 1.04 -2.91
CA TRP A 73 -12.89 2.42 -2.42
C TRP A 73 -11.46 2.88 -2.25
N ILE A 74 -11.09 4.02 -2.86
CA ILE A 74 -9.75 4.58 -2.72
C ILE A 74 -9.79 5.80 -1.81
N GLY A 75 -8.87 5.89 -0.86
CA GLY A 75 -8.68 7.07 -0.03
C GLY A 75 -7.22 7.28 0.34
N ASP A 76 -6.90 8.51 0.71
CA ASP A 76 -5.55 8.89 1.13
C ASP A 76 -5.39 8.89 2.66
N GLY A 77 -4.17 8.65 3.12
CA GLY A 77 -3.90 8.62 4.56
C GLY A 77 -2.43 8.45 4.90
N PHE A 78 -2.09 8.82 6.13
CA PHE A 78 -0.80 8.50 6.73
C PHE A 78 -1.01 7.52 7.89
N TYR A 79 -0.46 6.31 7.73
CA TYR A 79 -0.44 5.30 8.78
C TYR A 79 0.96 5.21 9.38
N GLY A 80 1.09 5.49 10.68
CA GLY A 80 2.38 5.67 11.32
C GLY A 80 2.31 5.80 12.85
N THR A 81 3.36 6.35 13.45
CA THR A 81 3.47 6.62 14.89
C THR A 81 3.74 8.10 15.16
N PRO A 82 2.72 8.89 15.58
CA PRO A 82 1.30 8.54 15.60
C PRO A 82 0.72 8.42 14.18
N SER A 83 -0.38 7.68 14.04
CA SER A 83 -1.16 7.68 12.80
C SER A 83 -2.00 8.95 12.74
N LEU A 84 -2.21 9.48 11.54
CA LEU A 84 -3.11 10.60 11.32
C LEU A 84 -4.50 10.08 10.94
N PRO A 85 -5.56 10.88 11.13
CA PRO A 85 -6.86 10.56 10.56
C PRO A 85 -6.74 10.28 9.05
N TRP A 86 -7.46 9.27 8.57
CA TRP A 86 -7.62 9.05 7.14
C TRP A 86 -8.23 10.31 6.50
N GLY A 87 -7.74 10.65 5.32
CA GLY A 87 -8.26 11.76 4.56
C GLY A 87 -9.51 11.39 3.77
N ALA A 88 -9.71 12.07 2.65
CA ALA A 88 -10.86 11.86 1.76
C ALA A 88 -10.63 10.71 0.76
N GLY A 89 -11.73 10.30 0.12
CA GLY A 89 -11.69 9.22 -0.87
C GLY A 89 -13.02 9.05 -1.61
N PHE A 90 -13.05 8.15 -2.59
CA PHE A 90 -14.21 7.89 -3.42
C PHE A 90 -14.27 6.44 -3.92
N SER A 91 -15.46 6.03 -4.36
CA SER A 91 -15.65 4.69 -4.94
C SER A 91 -15.10 4.64 -6.36
N VAL A 92 -14.50 3.51 -6.72
CA VAL A 92 -13.94 3.26 -8.05
C VAL A 92 -14.30 1.86 -8.53
N LYS A 93 -14.19 1.62 -9.83
CA LYS A 93 -14.53 0.36 -10.49
C LYS A 93 -13.30 -0.21 -11.19
N PRO A 94 -13.21 -1.54 -11.36
CA PRO A 94 -12.17 -2.15 -12.17
C PRO A 94 -12.06 -1.51 -13.56
N GLY A 95 -10.84 -1.17 -13.98
CA GLY A 95 -10.56 -0.48 -15.23
C GLY A 95 -10.57 1.04 -15.16
N ASP A 96 -11.11 1.64 -14.09
CA ASP A 96 -10.95 3.08 -13.85
C ASP A 96 -9.47 3.43 -13.70
N VAL A 97 -9.12 4.66 -14.05
CA VAL A 97 -7.78 5.21 -13.83
C VAL A 97 -7.88 6.29 -12.77
N VAL A 98 -7.11 6.13 -11.69
CA VAL A 98 -6.97 7.14 -10.64
C VAL A 98 -5.61 7.81 -10.77
N HIS A 99 -5.62 9.12 -10.92
CA HIS A 99 -4.41 9.94 -10.84
C HIS A 99 -4.13 10.22 -9.37
N PHE A 100 -2.95 9.86 -8.89
CA PHE A 100 -2.52 10.17 -7.53
C PHE A 100 -1.33 11.13 -7.55
N THR A 101 -1.26 12.00 -6.56
CA THR A 101 -0.13 12.91 -6.35
C THR A 101 0.10 13.12 -4.87
N PHE A 102 1.35 12.99 -4.44
CA PHE A 102 1.86 13.38 -3.13
C PHE A 102 2.94 14.41 -3.34
N THR A 103 2.82 15.58 -2.71
CA THR A 103 3.81 16.65 -2.78
C THR A 103 4.12 17.18 -1.39
N SER A 104 5.42 17.26 -1.06
CA SER A 104 5.89 17.88 0.17
C SER A 104 6.04 19.38 0.00
N SER A 105 5.74 20.12 1.05
CA SER A 105 5.92 21.56 1.14
C SER A 105 6.38 21.96 2.56
N GLY A 106 6.69 23.25 2.73
CA GLY A 106 7.28 23.80 3.95
C GLY A 106 8.80 23.67 4.00
N SER A 107 9.44 24.41 4.90
CA SER A 107 10.90 24.56 4.97
C SER A 107 11.64 23.23 5.16
N ASN A 108 10.99 22.25 5.78
CA ASN A 108 11.54 20.90 6.02
C ASN A 108 10.86 19.81 5.17
N GLY A 109 9.87 20.14 4.33
CA GLY A 109 9.10 19.16 3.55
C GLY A 109 8.20 18.27 4.40
N GLU A 110 7.61 18.82 5.47
CA GLU A 110 6.82 18.07 6.45
C GLU A 110 5.31 18.13 6.18
N THR A 111 4.86 19.13 5.41
CA THR A 111 3.45 19.23 4.99
C THR A 111 3.29 18.51 3.66
N TRP A 112 2.55 17.41 3.68
CA TRP A 112 2.26 16.62 2.48
C TRP A 112 0.84 16.86 2.01
N THR A 113 0.68 17.27 0.76
CA THR A 113 -0.62 17.31 0.09
C THR A 113 -0.78 16.03 -0.72
N ALA A 114 -1.85 15.30 -0.46
CA ALA A 114 -2.29 14.18 -1.26
C ALA A 114 -3.49 14.60 -2.12
N THR A 115 -3.48 14.22 -3.38
CA THR A 115 -4.59 14.44 -4.31
C THR A 115 -4.86 13.16 -5.09
N LEU A 116 -6.13 12.78 -5.14
CA LEU A 116 -6.68 11.71 -5.95
C LEU A 116 -7.67 12.31 -6.94
N SER A 117 -7.61 11.91 -8.20
CA SER A 117 -8.60 12.32 -9.21
C SER A 117 -8.86 11.21 -10.23
N GLY A 118 -9.91 11.36 -11.04
CA GLY A 118 -10.37 10.37 -12.02
C GLY A 118 -11.89 10.31 -12.04
N PRO A 119 -12.53 9.17 -11.72
CA PRO A 119 -13.99 9.07 -11.58
C PRO A 119 -14.58 9.93 -10.45
N GLY A 120 -13.75 10.29 -9.47
CA GLY A 120 -14.05 11.23 -8.40
C GLY A 120 -12.81 12.08 -8.09
N SER A 121 -12.87 12.86 -7.02
CA SER A 121 -11.72 13.62 -6.54
C SER A 121 -11.68 13.68 -5.02
N ALA A 122 -10.47 13.71 -4.47
CA ALA A 122 -10.20 13.88 -3.05
C ALA A 122 -8.86 14.61 -2.89
N THR A 123 -8.78 15.52 -1.92
CA THR A 123 -7.54 16.20 -1.55
C THR A 123 -7.46 16.30 -0.03
N SER A 124 -6.31 15.92 0.51
CA SER A 124 -6.03 15.94 1.95
C SER A 124 -4.63 16.51 2.20
N THR A 125 -4.46 17.13 3.36
CA THR A 125 -3.14 17.62 3.82
C THR A 125 -2.75 16.93 5.11
N PHE A 126 -1.52 16.43 5.18
CA PHE A 126 -0.97 15.70 6.31
C PHE A 126 0.28 16.41 6.83
N GLN A 127 0.31 16.70 8.14
CA GLN A 127 1.52 17.20 8.81
C GLN A 127 2.31 16.02 9.35
N ILE A 128 3.43 15.69 8.69
CA ILE A 128 4.24 14.52 8.98
C ILE A 128 5.65 14.99 9.41
N SER A 129 5.71 15.63 10.58
CA SER A 129 6.95 16.20 11.12
C SER A 129 7.97 15.11 11.52
N GLY A 130 9.26 15.47 11.43
CA GLY A 130 10.36 14.59 11.84
C GLY A 130 10.50 13.30 11.02
N SER A 131 9.83 13.20 9.87
CA SER A 131 9.81 12.00 9.02
C SER A 131 10.46 12.29 7.68
N THR A 132 11.45 11.47 7.32
CA THR A 132 12.07 11.53 5.99
C THR A 132 11.49 10.40 5.14
N MET A 133 10.65 10.77 4.16
CA MET A 133 10.18 9.81 3.16
C MET A 133 11.37 9.42 2.29
N ASN A 134 11.85 8.18 2.41
CA ASN A 134 13.06 7.70 1.73
C ASN A 134 12.82 6.45 0.89
N ARG A 135 11.58 5.97 0.86
CA ARG A 135 11.14 4.87 0.01
C ARG A 135 9.84 5.19 -0.71
N ALA A 136 9.81 5.01 -2.03
CA ALA A 136 8.58 5.00 -2.82
C ALA A 136 8.16 3.55 -3.03
N ILE A 137 6.89 3.23 -2.80
CA ILE A 137 6.38 1.85 -2.78
C ILE A 137 5.13 1.78 -3.65
N LEU A 138 5.08 0.75 -4.48
CA LEU A 138 3.85 0.23 -5.08
C LEU A 138 3.58 -1.11 -4.45
N ALA A 139 2.46 -1.26 -3.75
CA ALA A 139 2.17 -2.45 -2.96
C ALA A 139 0.85 -3.10 -3.34
N VAL A 140 0.86 -4.43 -3.21
CA VAL A 140 -0.32 -5.27 -3.13
C VAL A 140 -0.25 -6.05 -1.83
N GLU A 141 -1.30 -5.90 -1.01
CA GLU A 141 -1.48 -6.62 0.23
C GLU A 141 -2.71 -7.51 0.10
N VAL A 142 -2.58 -8.79 0.47
CA VAL A 142 -3.72 -9.71 0.53
C VAL A 142 -3.74 -10.43 1.88
N GLY A 143 -4.80 -10.18 2.66
CA GLY A 143 -5.12 -10.91 3.88
C GLY A 143 -6.41 -11.72 3.73
N SER A 144 -6.75 -12.55 4.73
CA SER A 144 -8.11 -13.10 4.87
C SER A 144 -8.79 -12.50 6.09
N LEU A 145 -10.08 -12.20 5.97
CA LEU A 145 -10.99 -12.03 7.09
C LEU A 145 -12.08 -13.08 6.94
N LEU A 146 -11.95 -14.22 7.60
CA LEU A 146 -13.01 -15.24 7.59
C LEU A 146 -14.26 -14.68 8.29
N ARG A 147 -15.21 -14.14 7.49
CA ARG A 147 -16.56 -13.81 7.95
C ARG A 147 -17.34 -15.10 8.24
N ARG A 148 -17.73 -15.25 9.51
CA ARG A 148 -18.58 -16.30 10.08
C ARG A 148 -19.80 -16.59 9.19
N ARG A 149 -20.07 -17.86 8.85
CA ARG A 149 -21.46 -18.30 8.68
C ARG A 149 -22.07 -18.44 10.08
N PRO A 150 -23.31 -17.97 10.34
CA PRO A 150 -23.96 -18.25 11.62
C PRO A 150 -24.32 -19.74 11.63
N PHE A 151 -23.54 -20.55 12.34
CA PHE A 151 -23.98 -21.89 12.71
C PHE A 151 -24.55 -21.80 14.13
N LYS A 152 -25.86 -21.97 14.25
CA LYS A 152 -26.50 -22.24 15.54
C LYS A 152 -25.94 -23.59 16.04
N GLU A 153 -25.70 -23.69 17.34
CA GLU A 153 -25.29 -24.89 18.08
C GLU A 153 -23.80 -25.24 18.01
N SER A 154 -23.02 -24.73 18.96
CA SER A 154 -22.16 -25.54 19.84
C SER A 154 -21.34 -24.66 20.78
N LEU A 155 -21.53 -24.85 22.09
CA LEU A 155 -20.85 -24.15 23.18
C LEU A 155 -19.45 -24.73 23.41
N THR A 156 -18.52 -24.46 22.50
CA THR A 156 -17.07 -24.44 22.77
C THR A 156 -16.37 -23.75 21.61
N MET A 157 -16.12 -22.46 21.78
CA MET A 157 -15.53 -21.62 20.75
C MET A 157 -14.01 -21.80 20.73
N ASN A 158 -13.56 -22.92 20.15
CA ASN A 158 -12.16 -23.10 19.79
C ASN A 158 -11.89 -22.30 18.51
N TYR A 159 -11.27 -21.13 18.66
CA TYR A 159 -10.85 -20.28 17.55
C TYR A 159 -9.71 -20.94 16.78
N HIS A 160 -10.01 -21.69 15.72
CA HIS A 160 -9.03 -22.02 14.69
C HIS A 160 -9.25 -21.09 13.49
N TYR A 161 -8.46 -20.03 13.41
CA TYR A 161 -8.34 -19.21 12.20
C TYR A 161 -7.29 -19.86 11.29
N LYS A 162 -7.63 -20.13 10.02
CA LYS A 162 -6.64 -20.55 9.01
C LYS A 162 -6.37 -19.32 8.15
N LEU A 163 -5.40 -18.49 8.55
CA LEU A 163 -5.02 -17.23 7.90
C LEU A 163 -3.68 -17.37 7.16
N THR A 164 -3.61 -18.23 6.15
CA THR A 164 -2.44 -18.37 5.28
C THR A 164 -2.87 -18.65 3.84
N ASN A 165 -2.14 -18.08 2.87
CA ASN A 165 -2.33 -18.22 1.41
C ASN A 165 -3.68 -17.73 0.85
N VAL A 166 -3.99 -16.43 0.97
CA VAL A 166 -4.92 -15.84 -0.01
C VAL A 166 -4.09 -15.42 -1.23
N PRO A 167 -4.29 -16.05 -2.39
CA PRO A 167 -3.52 -15.73 -3.57
C PRO A 167 -3.87 -14.32 -4.07
N PHE A 168 -2.86 -13.56 -4.48
CA PHE A 168 -3.05 -12.38 -5.32
C PHE A 168 -3.50 -12.87 -6.72
N ASN A 169 -4.81 -13.05 -6.92
CA ASN A 169 -5.37 -13.69 -8.12
C ASN A 169 -6.31 -12.79 -8.94
N PHE A 170 -6.27 -11.48 -8.72
CA PHE A 170 -7.19 -10.52 -9.33
C PHE A 170 -6.63 -9.82 -10.58
N GLY A 171 -5.72 -10.50 -11.27
CA GLY A 171 -5.02 -9.98 -12.44
C GLY A 171 -3.85 -9.08 -12.08
N PRO A 172 -3.10 -8.60 -13.09
CA PRO A 172 -1.99 -7.70 -12.86
C PRO A 172 -2.45 -6.36 -12.29
N VAL A 173 -1.68 -5.83 -11.35
CA VAL A 173 -1.80 -4.45 -10.89
C VAL A 173 -0.86 -3.59 -11.74
N VAL A 174 -1.39 -2.47 -12.26
CA VAL A 174 -0.68 -1.63 -13.21
C VAL A 174 -0.65 -0.18 -12.73
N PHE A 175 0.56 0.37 -12.68
CA PHE A 175 0.80 1.79 -12.48
C PHE A 175 1.46 2.36 -13.74
N LYS A 176 1.07 3.57 -14.15
CA LYS A 176 1.61 4.24 -15.34
C LYS A 176 2.04 5.65 -15.03
N ASN A 177 2.87 6.21 -15.92
CA ASN A 177 3.24 7.62 -15.92
C ASN A 177 3.77 8.10 -14.55
N LEU A 178 4.54 7.25 -13.87
CA LEU A 178 5.05 7.56 -12.55
C LEU A 178 6.09 8.68 -12.67
N ALA A 179 6.02 9.64 -11.75
CA ALA A 179 7.05 10.61 -11.51
C ALA A 179 7.43 10.58 -10.03
N ILE A 180 8.66 10.16 -9.75
CA ILE A 180 9.22 10.04 -8.40
C ILE A 180 10.29 11.11 -8.29
N THR A 181 10.17 12.05 -7.36
CA THR A 181 11.10 13.17 -7.21
C THR A 181 11.79 13.13 -5.86
N ALA A 182 13.12 13.21 -5.89
CA ALA A 182 13.97 13.22 -4.71
C ALA A 182 14.66 14.57 -4.48
N THR A 183 15.41 14.68 -3.40
CA THR A 183 16.35 15.81 -3.18
C THR A 183 17.69 15.60 -3.89
N THR A 184 18.00 14.37 -4.32
CA THR A 184 19.23 14.01 -5.03
C THR A 184 18.95 13.63 -6.48
N ALA A 185 20.01 13.61 -7.30
CA ALA A 185 19.93 13.26 -8.70
C ALA A 185 19.41 11.83 -8.92
N ALA A 186 18.50 11.66 -9.87
CA ALA A 186 17.82 10.39 -10.17
C ALA A 186 18.72 9.36 -10.88
N SER A 187 19.84 9.78 -11.46
CA SER A 187 20.75 8.92 -12.23
C SER A 187 21.28 7.72 -11.44
N GLY A 188 21.40 7.84 -10.11
CA GLY A 188 21.93 6.77 -9.25
C GLY A 188 20.92 5.71 -8.81
N TRP A 189 19.61 6.00 -8.88
CA TRP A 189 18.55 5.19 -8.26
C TRP A 189 17.34 4.91 -9.16
N CYS A 190 17.09 5.68 -10.22
CA CYS A 190 15.87 5.56 -11.04
C CYS A 190 15.67 4.17 -11.68
N GLY A 191 16.76 3.55 -12.15
CA GLY A 191 16.75 2.21 -12.74
C GLY A 191 16.95 1.07 -11.74
N LYS A 192 16.97 1.35 -10.44
CA LYS A 192 17.20 0.36 -9.38
C LYS A 192 15.95 0.20 -8.56
N THR A 193 15.36 -0.99 -8.60
CA THR A 193 14.20 -1.34 -7.80
C THR A 193 14.52 -2.49 -6.84
N VAL A 194 13.87 -2.44 -5.68
CA VAL A 194 13.79 -3.56 -4.75
C VAL A 194 12.36 -4.10 -4.80
N SER A 195 12.17 -5.37 -4.45
CA SER A 195 10.85 -5.98 -4.39
C SER A 195 10.73 -6.96 -3.24
N LEU A 196 9.63 -6.90 -2.53
CA LEU A 196 9.19 -7.96 -1.63
C LEU A 196 8.18 -8.86 -2.34
N GLY A 197 8.25 -10.16 -2.07
CA GLY A 197 7.29 -11.11 -2.61
C GLY A 197 7.38 -11.32 -4.12
N TYR A 198 8.41 -10.81 -4.81
CA TYR A 198 8.75 -11.14 -6.19
C TYR A 198 10.19 -11.66 -6.31
N SER A 199 10.38 -12.62 -7.20
CA SER A 199 11.69 -13.07 -7.69
C SER A 199 12.16 -12.15 -8.81
N ALA A 200 13.46 -12.19 -9.13
CA ALA A 200 14.03 -11.42 -10.23
C ALA A 200 13.30 -11.70 -11.56
N GLY A 201 12.82 -10.64 -12.23
CA GLY A 201 12.12 -10.73 -13.51
C GLY A 201 10.62 -11.04 -13.43
N GLU A 202 10.04 -11.23 -12.24
CA GLU A 202 8.60 -11.50 -12.12
C GLU A 202 7.75 -10.24 -12.36
N TYR A 203 8.16 -9.08 -11.87
CA TYR A 203 7.51 -7.80 -12.18
C TYR A 203 8.26 -7.06 -13.28
N THR A 204 7.58 -6.12 -13.94
CA THR A 204 8.21 -5.28 -14.98
C THR A 204 8.18 -3.81 -14.61
N VAL A 205 9.27 -3.12 -14.93
CA VAL A 205 9.44 -1.66 -14.86
C VAL A 205 9.95 -1.21 -16.21
N THR A 206 9.19 -0.40 -16.93
CA THR A 206 9.53 0.03 -18.29
C THR A 206 9.62 1.55 -18.41
N GLY A 207 10.48 2.02 -19.30
CA GLY A 207 10.65 3.46 -19.57
C GLY A 207 11.21 4.26 -18.40
N ALA A 208 11.97 3.62 -17.49
CA ALA A 208 12.66 4.31 -16.40
C ALA A 208 13.71 5.28 -16.96
N THR A 209 13.51 6.58 -16.75
CA THR A 209 14.38 7.65 -17.24
C THR A 209 14.62 8.69 -16.16
N ALA A 210 15.89 9.02 -15.92
CA ALA A 210 16.29 10.03 -14.94
C ALA A 210 16.41 11.40 -15.63
N SER A 211 15.83 12.44 -15.01
CA SER A 211 15.99 13.84 -15.43
C SER A 211 16.09 14.74 -14.20
N GLY A 212 17.28 15.28 -13.94
CA GLY A 212 17.57 16.01 -12.71
C GLY A 212 17.31 15.14 -11.48
N ASN A 213 16.39 15.59 -10.62
CA ASN A 213 16.01 14.89 -9.39
C ASN A 213 14.80 13.96 -9.56
N THR A 214 14.22 13.89 -10.75
CA THR A 214 13.01 13.11 -11.01
C THR A 214 13.33 11.86 -11.82
N CYS A 215 12.85 10.71 -11.34
CA CYS A 215 12.74 9.48 -12.10
C CYS A 215 11.35 9.40 -12.71
N ARG A 216 11.26 9.25 -14.04
CA ARG A 216 10.03 8.94 -14.75
C ARG A 216 10.00 7.48 -15.09
N VAL A 217 8.89 6.80 -14.84
CA VAL A 217 8.69 5.40 -15.22
C VAL A 217 7.40 5.32 -16.03
N ALA A 218 7.49 4.78 -17.24
CA ALA A 218 6.33 4.70 -18.13
C ALA A 218 5.27 3.74 -17.57
N GLN A 219 5.69 2.56 -17.11
CA GLN A 219 4.78 1.58 -16.54
C GLN A 219 5.48 0.66 -15.55
N VAL A 220 4.76 0.29 -14.49
CA VAL A 220 5.03 -0.88 -13.66
C VAL A 220 3.89 -1.86 -13.77
N THR A 221 4.21 -3.15 -13.95
CA THR A 221 3.23 -4.23 -13.93
C THR A 221 3.65 -5.26 -12.90
N MET A 222 2.77 -5.43 -11.90
CA MET A 222 2.89 -6.36 -10.80
C MET A 222 1.93 -7.53 -11.08
N PRO A 223 2.42 -8.68 -11.58
CA PRO A 223 1.53 -9.79 -11.93
C PRO A 223 0.93 -10.44 -10.68
N SER A 224 -0.23 -11.06 -10.86
CA SER A 224 -0.82 -11.94 -9.87
C SER A 224 0.17 -12.99 -9.35
N LYS A 225 0.09 -13.33 -8.06
CA LYS A 225 0.90 -14.35 -7.42
C LYS A 225 0.03 -15.27 -6.57
N ALA A 226 0.06 -16.56 -6.91
CA ALA A 226 -0.73 -17.60 -6.24
C ALA A 226 0.00 -18.20 -5.03
#